data_AF-A0A520AID5-F1
#
_entry.id   AF-A0A520AID5-F1
#
_cell.length_a   1.000
_cell.length_b   1.000
_cell.length_c   1.000
_cell.angle_alpha   90.00
_cell.angle_beta   90.00
_cell.angle_gamma   90.00
#
_symmetry.space_group_name_H-M   'P 1'
#
loop_
_entity.id
_entity.type
_entity.pdbx_description
1 polymer ?
#
loop_
_entity_poly.entity_id
_entity_poly.type
_entity_poly.pdbx_seq_one_letter_code
_entity_poly.pdbx_strand_id
1 'polypeptide(L)'
;ADEAALWVERESKLRAIILTPAMIVVWVLGLTLATVGHHWAEGWLHAKLLFVLVLSGYHGWAVGYAKTLARGVMKLDGRRLRMINEVPALAAVEIVVLVFVKPF
;
A
#
# COMPACT_ATOMS: atom_id res chain seq x y z
N ALA A 1 14.53 23.37 13.77
CA ALA A 1 15.23 22.07 13.76
C ALA A 1 14.42 21.02 14.53
N ASP A 2 13.95 21.34 15.74
CA ASP A 2 13.18 20.41 16.59
C ASP A 2 11.85 19.95 15.98
N GLU A 3 11.12 20.84 15.29
CA GLU A 3 9.82 20.49 14.71
C GLU A 3 9.94 19.42 13.61
N ALA A 4 10.95 19.52 12.74
CA ALA A 4 11.16 18.54 11.68
C ALA A 4 11.52 17.15 12.24
N ALA A 5 12.31 17.10 13.32
CA ALA A 5 12.62 15.85 14.00
C ALA A 5 11.38 15.20 14.63
N LEU A 6 10.50 16.00 15.23
CA LEU A 6 9.21 15.53 15.77
C LEU A 6 8.30 14.94 14.67
N TRP A 7 8.26 15.56 13.49
CA TRP A 7 7.50 15.04 12.35
C TRP A 7 8.03 13.67 11.88
N VAL A 8 9.36 13.54 11.74
CA VAL A 8 10.01 12.28 11.36
C VAL A 8 9.71 11.17 12.38
N GLU A 9 9.72 11.48 13.67
CA GLU A 9 9.39 10.52 14.72
C GLU A 9 7.93 10.05 14.63
N ARG A 10 6.99 10.98 14.45
CA ARG A 10 5.56 10.68 14.28
C ARG A 10 5.29 9.82 13.06
N GLU A 11 5.91 10.14 11.92
CA GLU A 11 5.80 9.34 10.69
C GLU A 11 6.36 7.92 10.89
N SER A 12 7.49 7.79 11.59
CA SER A 12 8.08 6.48 11.90
C SER A 12 7.15 5.64 12.78
N LYS A 13 6.54 6.24 13.81
CA LYS A 13 5.56 5.59 14.69
C LYS A 13 4.31 5.19 13.91
N LEU A 14 3.72 6.10 13.13
CA LEU A 14 2.54 5.84 12.31
C LEU A 14 2.80 4.67 11.34
N ARG A 15 3.97 4.65 10.70
CA ARG A 15 4.37 3.54 9.84
C ARG A 15 4.45 2.22 10.59
N ALA A 16 5.18 2.19 11.71
CA ALA A 16 5.47 0.95 12.43
C ALA A 16 4.26 0.39 13.19
N ILE A 17 3.40 1.26 13.72
CA ILE A 17 2.28 0.87 14.58
C ILE A 17 1.00 0.65 13.76
N ILE A 18 0.79 1.39 12.68
CA ILE A 18 -0.47 1.37 11.92
C ILE A 18 -0.25 0.76 10.55
N LEU A 19 0.58 1.37 9.71
CA LEU A 19 0.64 0.98 8.29
C LEU A 19 1.20 -0.42 8.07
N THR A 20 2.33 -0.76 8.70
CA THR A 20 2.95 -2.08 8.53
C THR A 20 2.07 -3.20 9.10
N PRO A 21 1.51 -3.10 10.32
CA PRO A 21 0.56 -4.10 10.81
C PRO A 21 -0.70 -4.21 9.95
N ALA A 22 -1.25 -3.09 9.47
CA ALA A 22 -2.39 -3.11 8.56
C ALA A 22 -2.09 -3.88 7.26
N MET A 23 -0.89 -3.71 6.68
CA MET A 23 -0.46 -4.47 5.50
C MET A 23 -0.42 -5.98 5.78
N ILE A 24 0.07 -6.38 6.95
CA ILE A 24 0.08 -7.80 7.37
C ILE A 24 -1.35 -8.33 7.49
N VAL A 25 -2.23 -7.58 8.16
CA VAL A 25 -3.64 -7.94 8.34
C VAL A 25 -4.35 -8.12 6.99
N VAL A 26 -4.13 -7.21 6.03
CA VAL A 26 -4.70 -7.31 4.67
C VAL A 26 -4.27 -8.60 3.99
N TRP A 27 -2.99 -8.98 4.07
CA TRP A 27 -2.50 -10.23 3.50
C TRP A 27 -3.09 -11.46 4.18
N VAL A 28 -3.06 -11.49 5.52
CA VAL A 28 -3.61 -12.61 6.29
C VAL A 28 -5.09 -12.80 5.97
N LEU A 29 -5.90 -11.76 6.13
CA LEU A 29 -7.34 -11.84 5.88
C LEU A 29 -7.67 -12.15 4.42
N GLY A 30 -6.96 -11.52 3.47
CA GLY A 30 -7.15 -11.74 2.05
C GLY A 30 -6.88 -13.19 1.64
N LEU A 31 -5.77 -13.77 2.12
CA LEU A 31 -5.41 -15.16 1.85
C LEU A 31 -6.36 -16.14 2.56
N THR A 32 -6.77 -15.85 3.80
CA THR A 32 -7.77 -16.66 4.52
C THR A 32 -9.11 -16.68 3.79
N LEU A 33 -9.59 -15.55 3.28
CA LEU A 33 -10.83 -15.50 2.51
C LEU A 33 -10.72 -16.25 1.18
N ALA A 34 -9.57 -16.16 0.52
CA ALA A 34 -9.31 -16.93 -0.70
C ALA A 34 -9.34 -18.44 -0.47
N THR A 35 -8.76 -18.93 0.63
CA THR A 35 -8.75 -20.36 0.98
C THR A 35 -10.12 -20.86 1.42
N VAL A 36 -10.77 -20.17 2.36
CA VAL A 36 -12.09 -20.58 2.89
C VAL A 36 -13.17 -20.51 1.82
N GLY A 37 -13.09 -19.54 0.91
CA GLY A 37 -14.03 -19.41 -0.20
C GLY A 37 -13.72 -20.27 -1.43
N HIS A 38 -12.61 -21.03 -1.42
CA HIS A 38 -12.15 -21.84 -2.56
C HIS A 38 -11.94 -21.05 -3.87
N HIS A 39 -11.62 -19.76 -3.79
CA HIS A 39 -11.54 -18.86 -4.95
C HIS A 39 -10.22 -18.97 -5.75
N TRP A 40 -9.34 -19.92 -5.43
CA TRP A 40 -8.01 -20.03 -6.04
C TRP A 40 -8.00 -20.35 -7.53
N ALA A 41 -9.09 -20.90 -8.05
CA ALA A 41 -9.26 -21.16 -9.48
C ALA A 41 -9.94 -19.99 -10.21
N GLU A 42 -10.47 -19.00 -9.48
CA GLU A 42 -11.18 -17.86 -10.05
C GLU A 42 -10.16 -16.82 -10.49
N GLY A 43 -10.14 -16.50 -11.78
CA GLY A 43 -9.07 -15.65 -12.28
C GLY A 43 -9.10 -14.26 -11.63
N TRP A 44 -10.28 -13.73 -11.27
CA TRP A 44 -10.38 -12.41 -10.62
C TRP A 44 -9.60 -12.37 -9.32
N LEU A 45 -9.46 -13.49 -8.61
CA LEU A 45 -8.60 -13.52 -7.44
C LEU A 45 -7.13 -13.23 -7.82
N HIS A 46 -6.62 -13.82 -8.89
CA HIS A 46 -5.24 -13.58 -9.34
C HIS A 46 -5.02 -12.13 -9.76
N ALA A 47 -5.98 -11.54 -10.49
CA ALA A 47 -5.92 -10.13 -10.85
C ALA A 47 -5.95 -9.22 -9.61
N LYS A 48 -6.81 -9.52 -8.63
CA LYS A 48 -6.84 -8.80 -7.34
C LYS A 48 -5.50 -8.93 -6.59
N LEU A 49 -4.94 -10.13 -6.53
CA LEU A 49 -3.66 -10.38 -5.86
C LEU A 49 -2.50 -9.65 -6.53
N LEU A 50 -2.52 -9.51 -7.86
CA LEU A 50 -1.54 -8.70 -8.59
C LEU A 50 -1.59 -7.24 -8.13
N PHE A 51 -2.78 -6.64 -8.01
CA PHE A 51 -2.91 -5.27 -7.48
C PHE A 51 -2.43 -5.16 -6.04
N VAL A 52 -2.78 -6.12 -5.17
CA VAL A 52 -2.32 -6.13 -3.77
C VAL A 52 -0.80 -6.25 -3.69
N LEU A 53 -0.17 -7.05 -4.57
CA LEU A 53 1.29 -7.15 -4.68
C LEU A 53 1.92 -5.82 -5.11
N VAL A 54 1.38 -5.19 -6.15
CA VAL A 54 1.85 -3.87 -6.62
C VAL A 54 1.74 -2.83 -5.50
N LEU A 55 0.61 -2.79 -4.80
CA LEU A 55 0.39 -1.88 -3.66
C LEU A 55 1.33 -2.18 -2.48
N SER A 56 1.67 -3.45 -2.26
CA SER A 56 2.65 -3.84 -1.25
C SER A 56 4.05 -3.35 -1.61
N GLY A 57 4.43 -3.46 -2.89
CA GLY A 57 5.67 -2.89 -3.42
C GLY A 57 5.70 -1.36 -3.29
N TYR A 58 4.59 -0.70 -3.63
CA TYR A 58 4.40 0.74 -3.43
C TYR A 58 4.60 1.15 -1.97
N HIS A 59 3.99 0.42 -1.02
CA HIS A 59 4.18 0.67 0.40
C HIS A 59 5.66 0.57 0.78
N GLY A 60 6.34 -0.50 0.38
CA GLY A 60 7.78 -0.68 0.62
C GLY A 60 8.63 0.46 0.07
N TRP A 61 8.36 0.90 -1.15
CA TRP A 61 9.02 2.05 -1.77
C TRP A 61 8.75 3.35 -0.99
N ALA A 62 7.50 3.62 -0.62
CA ALA A 62 7.10 4.81 0.13
C ALA A 62 7.78 4.87 1.51
N VAL A 63 7.90 3.71 2.19
CA VAL A 63 8.67 3.59 3.44
C VAL A 63 10.15 3.94 3.23
N GLY A 64 10.76 3.43 2.16
CA GLY A 64 12.15 3.75 1.81
C GLY A 64 12.35 5.23 1.46
N TYR A 65 11.39 5.83 0.76
CA TYR A 65 11.41 7.25 0.42
C TYR A 65 11.26 8.13 1.67
N ALA A 66 10.34 7.82 2.57
CA ALA A 66 10.18 8.52 3.85
C ALA A 66 11.47 8.50 4.69
N LYS A 67 12.17 7.35 4.75
CA LYS A 67 13.49 7.26 5.41
C LYS A 67 14.56 8.12 4.72
N THR A 68 14.47 8.32 3.42
CA THR A 68 15.40 9.18 2.66
C THR A 68 15.11 10.65 2.94
N LEU A 69 13.83 11.03 3.01
CA LEU A 69 13.40 12.38 3.36
C LEU A 69 13.79 12.75 4.80
N ALA A 70 13.67 11.80 5.74
CA ALA A 70 14.13 11.96 7.12
C ALA A 70 15.63 12.27 7.26
N ARG A 71 16.45 11.92 6.25
CA ARG A 71 17.88 12.27 6.17
C ARG A 71 18.13 13.63 5.51
N GLY A 72 17.08 14.40 5.22
CA GLY A 72 17.16 15.70 4.55
C GLY A 72 17.36 15.62 3.04
N VAL A 73 17.22 14.45 2.42
CA VAL A 73 17.42 14.27 0.98
C VAL A 73 16.07 14.22 0.26
N MET A 74 15.73 15.29 -0.46
CA MET A 74 14.54 15.33 -1.32
C MET A 74 14.92 15.00 -2.77
N LYS A 75 14.53 13.81 -3.26
CA LYS A 75 14.83 13.38 -4.64
C LYS A 75 13.71 13.66 -5.64
N LEU A 76 12.48 13.85 -5.15
CA LEU A 76 11.30 14.10 -5.97
C LEU A 76 10.66 15.43 -5.60
N ASP A 77 10.15 16.13 -6.60
CA ASP A 77 9.37 17.35 -6.43
C ASP A 77 7.97 17.05 -5.87
N GLY A 78 7.39 18.03 -5.18
CA GLY A 78 6.09 17.89 -4.53
C GLY A 78 4.91 17.64 -5.49
N ARG A 79 5.04 17.95 -6.79
CA ARG A 79 4.01 17.60 -7.78
C ARG A 79 4.06 16.11 -8.11
N ARG A 80 5.25 15.55 -8.36
CA ARG A 80 5.41 14.10 -8.59
C ARG A 80 4.97 13.28 -7.39
N LEU A 81 5.29 13.69 -6.16
CA LEU A 81 4.84 12.98 -4.96
C LEU A 81 3.31 12.92 -4.84
N ARG A 82 2.61 14.02 -5.14
CA ARG A 82 1.14 14.04 -5.15
C ARG A 82 0.56 13.10 -6.20
N MET A 83 1.12 13.09 -7.41
CA MET A 83 0.67 12.18 -8.48
C MET A 83 0.89 10.71 -8.11
N ILE A 84 2.01 10.40 -7.45
CA ILE A 84 2.31 9.04 -6.99
C ILE A 84 1.33 8.59 -5.89
N ASN A 85 0.87 9.52 -5.05
CA ASN A 85 -0.15 9.24 -4.02
C ASN A 85 -1.55 8.96 -4.59
N GLU A 86 -1.81 9.22 -5.87
CA GLU A 86 -3.06 8.83 -6.54
C GLU A 86 -3.09 7.32 -6.88
N VAL A 87 -1.92 6.68 -7.00
CA VAL A 87 -1.81 5.26 -7.39
C VAL A 87 -2.58 4.33 -6.44
N PRO A 88 -2.46 4.47 -5.10
CA PRO A 88 -3.24 3.65 -4.18
C PRO A 88 -4.75 3.87 -4.29
N ALA A 89 -5.19 5.11 -4.54
CA ALA A 89 -6.61 5.42 -4.68
C ALA A 89 -7.19 4.77 -5.94
N LEU A 90 -6.49 4.88 -7.08
CA LEU A 90 -6.89 4.24 -8.32
C LEU A 90 -6.93 2.71 -8.20
N ALA A 91 -5.89 2.12 -7.61
CA ALA A 91 -5.83 0.68 -7.39
C ALA A 91 -6.97 0.19 -6.47
N ALA A 92 -7.34 0.97 -5.44
CA ALA A 92 -8.47 0.64 -4.58
C ALA A 92 -9.80 0.60 -5.35
N VAL A 93 -10.05 1.57 -6.23
CA VAL A 93 -11.25 1.58 -7.10
C VAL A 93 -11.27 0.34 -8.00
N GLU A 94 -10.15 0.04 -8.65
CA GLU A 94 -10.07 -1.10 -9.58
C GLU A 94 -10.26 -2.45 -8.86
N ILE A 95 -9.67 -2.62 -7.67
CA ILE A 95 -9.89 -3.82 -6.84
C ILE A 95 -11.37 -3.99 -6.47
N VAL A 96 -12.08 -2.91 -6.15
CA VAL A 96 -13.52 -2.96 -5.81
C VAL A 96 -14.36 -3.32 -7.03
N VAL A 97 -14.08 -2.72 -8.18
CA VAL A 97 -14.77 -3.08 -9.44
C VAL A 97 -14.54 -4.56 -9.75
N LEU A 98 -13.31 -5.02 -9.59
CA LEU A 98 -12.93 -6.38 -9.93
C LEU A 98 -13.61 -7.44 -9.05
N VAL A 99 -13.80 -7.19 -7.75
CA VAL A 99 -14.54 -8.12 -6.87
C VAL A 99 -16.05 -8.09 -7.11
N PHE A 100 -16.59 -6.99 -7.63
CA PHE A 100 -18.02 -6.86 -7.93
C PHE A 100 -18.37 -7.47 -9.29
N VAL A 101 -17.59 -7.16 -10.32
CA VAL A 101 -17.82 -7.62 -11.70
C VAL A 101 -17.40 -9.08 -11.88
N LYS A 102 -16.36 -9.53 -11.16
CA LYS A 102 -15.78 -10.89 -11.26
C LYS A 102 -15.65 -11.35 -12.72
N PRO A 103 -14.83 -10.67 -13.54
CA PRO A 103 -14.98 -10.73 -14.99
C PRO A 103 -14.49 -12.05 -15.64
N PHE A 104 -14.06 -13.04 -14.84
CA PHE A 104 -13.43 -14.28 -15.27
C PHE A 104 -13.27 -15.25 -14.10
#